data_AF-H2AS67-F1
#
_entry.id   AF-H2AS67-F1
#
_cell.length_a   1.000
_cell.length_b   1.000
_cell.length_c   1.000
_cell.angle_alpha   90.00
_cell.angle_beta   90.00
_cell.angle_gamma   90.00
#
_symmetry.space_group_name_H-M   'P 1'
#
loop_
_entity.id
_entity.type
_entity.pdbx_description
1 polymer ?
#
loop_
_entity_poly.entity_id
_entity_poly.type
_entity_poly.pdbx_seq_one_letter_code
_entity_poly.pdbx_strand_id
1 'polypeptide(L)'
;MSKVDKYWDQIDVKSRDHIYGNELPKLINSVKGKDILLNDTKLNVIKQFANDKPFHKIYKLVLDQFLDDLIGVTFTQLVATDKNDDMKEKEQEILRLNEKINYYKEKFEIIEKEFKFYKETVEKRSRDGSSSDVDNEFIIIECRKQLAEQSKLIANLQKYVNNNNNHATRNSGIKQTKESILNPNIKSFIILCGITLILVVILLYYVFTAITWSNIDGTSFISRIVWNVHDFSTSNNYKMSEQDIEAYNKIFGI
;
A
#
# COMPACT_ATOMS: atom_id res chain seq x y z
N MET A 1 16.01 -2.68 -15.51
CA MET A 1 16.00 -4.14 -15.47
C MET A 1 14.77 -4.62 -16.22
N SER A 2 14.94 -5.38 -17.30
CA SER A 2 13.81 -5.85 -18.11
C SER A 2 12.94 -6.81 -17.29
N LYS A 3 11.62 -6.87 -17.55
CA LYS A 3 10.75 -7.89 -16.94
C LYS A 3 11.29 -9.30 -17.26
N VAL A 4 11.87 -9.48 -18.45
CA VAL A 4 12.55 -10.73 -18.87
C VAL A 4 13.71 -11.08 -17.92
N ASP A 5 14.52 -10.09 -17.53
CA ASP A 5 15.64 -10.30 -16.59
C ASP A 5 15.12 -10.78 -15.24
N LYS A 6 14.02 -10.17 -14.74
CA LYS A 6 13.42 -10.54 -13.47
C LYS A 6 12.97 -12.00 -13.41
N TYR A 7 12.34 -12.53 -14.47
CA TYR A 7 11.93 -13.94 -14.52
C TYR A 7 13.11 -14.87 -14.74
N TRP A 8 14.09 -14.45 -15.53
CA TRP A 8 15.31 -15.23 -15.76
C TRP A 8 16.11 -15.44 -14.47
N ASP A 9 16.32 -14.37 -13.70
CA ASP A 9 17.11 -14.39 -12.46
C ASP A 9 16.48 -15.24 -11.35
N GLN A 10 15.16 -15.50 -11.41
CA GLN A 10 14.49 -16.41 -10.47
C GLN A 10 14.87 -17.88 -10.71
N ILE A 11 15.18 -18.25 -11.95
CA ILE A 11 15.51 -19.62 -12.35
C ILE A 11 17.04 -19.80 -12.34
N ASP A 12 17.77 -18.82 -12.86
CA ASP A 12 19.23 -18.84 -12.92
C ASP A 12 19.88 -18.20 -11.67
N VAL A 13 19.62 -18.82 -10.51
CA VAL A 13 20.14 -18.38 -9.20
C VAL A 13 21.68 -18.26 -9.17
N LYS A 14 22.36 -18.94 -10.10
CA LYS A 14 23.83 -18.99 -10.18
C LYS A 14 24.42 -18.04 -11.23
N SER A 15 23.60 -17.21 -11.89
CA SER A 15 24.04 -16.27 -12.95
C SER A 15 24.90 -16.97 -14.01
N ARG A 16 24.46 -18.12 -14.51
CA ARG A 16 25.19 -18.94 -15.48
C ARG A 16 24.95 -18.52 -16.92
N ASP A 17 24.04 -17.59 -17.16
CA ASP A 17 23.57 -17.12 -18.48
C ASP A 17 22.89 -18.20 -19.34
N HIS A 18 22.61 -19.35 -18.74
CA HIS A 18 21.88 -20.45 -19.36
C HIS A 18 21.06 -21.24 -18.35
N ILE A 19 19.97 -21.82 -18.84
CA ILE A 19 19.16 -22.81 -18.12
C ILE A 19 19.27 -24.16 -18.82
N TYR A 20 18.96 -25.21 -18.09
CA TYR A 20 18.85 -26.56 -18.65
C TYR A 20 17.44 -26.84 -19.17
N GLY A 21 17.31 -27.77 -20.12
CA GLY A 21 16.02 -28.14 -20.71
C GLY A 21 14.97 -28.56 -19.68
N ASN A 22 15.39 -29.23 -18.59
CA ASN A 22 14.49 -29.60 -17.49
C ASN A 22 14.01 -28.40 -16.63
N GLU A 23 14.68 -27.26 -16.69
CA GLU A 23 14.31 -26.01 -16.01
C GLU A 23 13.35 -25.17 -16.86
N LEU A 24 13.29 -25.40 -18.18
CA LEU A 24 12.45 -24.64 -19.11
C LEU A 24 10.95 -24.63 -18.73
N PRO A 25 10.29 -25.76 -18.37
CA PRO A 25 8.90 -25.73 -17.95
C PRO A 25 8.68 -24.88 -16.69
N LYS A 26 9.66 -24.84 -15.78
CA LYS A 26 9.58 -24.00 -14.57
C LYS A 26 9.64 -22.52 -14.94
N LEU A 27 10.53 -22.15 -15.87
CA LEU A 27 10.62 -20.78 -16.37
C LEU A 27 9.29 -20.34 -17.00
N ILE A 28 8.74 -21.14 -17.91
CA ILE A 28 7.45 -20.84 -18.56
C ILE A 28 6.30 -20.77 -17.54
N ASN A 29 6.31 -21.64 -16.54
CA ASN A 29 5.29 -21.64 -15.48
C ASN A 29 5.41 -20.46 -14.51
N SER A 30 6.58 -19.84 -14.40
CA SER A 30 6.81 -18.66 -13.55
C SER A 30 6.23 -17.38 -14.15
N VAL A 31 6.06 -17.33 -15.48
CA VAL A 31 5.46 -16.19 -16.16
C VAL A 31 3.96 -16.18 -15.89
N LYS A 32 3.48 -15.08 -15.30
CA LYS A 32 2.06 -14.85 -15.09
C LYS A 32 1.36 -14.56 -16.42
N GLY A 33 0.09 -14.95 -16.56
CA GLY A 33 -0.68 -14.70 -17.78
C GLY A 33 -0.35 -15.63 -18.97
N LYS A 34 0.47 -16.66 -18.75
CA LYS A 34 0.83 -17.68 -19.76
C LYS A 34 -0.39 -18.32 -20.44
N ASP A 35 -1.51 -18.42 -19.72
CA ASP A 35 -2.73 -19.10 -20.14
C ASP A 35 -3.40 -18.46 -21.37
N ILE A 36 -3.03 -17.20 -21.71
CA ILE A 36 -3.56 -16.48 -22.87
C ILE A 36 -2.86 -16.92 -24.18
N LEU A 37 -1.57 -17.27 -24.11
CA LEU A 37 -0.75 -17.57 -25.30
C LEU A 37 -0.31 -19.03 -25.40
N LEU A 38 -0.27 -19.74 -24.27
CA LEU A 38 0.10 -21.15 -24.18
C LEU A 38 -1.15 -22.00 -23.98
N ASN A 39 -1.56 -22.69 -25.03
CA ASN A 39 -2.54 -23.78 -24.90
C ASN A 39 -1.87 -25.04 -24.33
N ASP A 40 -2.68 -26.01 -23.89
CA ASP A 40 -2.21 -27.28 -23.33
C ASP A 40 -1.26 -28.02 -24.29
N THR A 41 -1.49 -27.90 -25.60
CA THR A 41 -0.65 -28.51 -26.63
C THR A 41 0.78 -27.97 -26.58
N LYS A 42 0.97 -26.64 -26.57
CA LYS A 42 2.29 -26.01 -26.49
C LYS A 42 2.98 -26.32 -25.16
N LEU A 43 2.23 -26.35 -24.06
CA LEU A 43 2.77 -26.76 -22.76
C LEU A 43 3.25 -28.21 -22.76
N ASN A 44 2.54 -29.10 -23.46
CA ASN A 44 2.95 -30.49 -23.59
C ASN A 44 4.21 -30.63 -24.46
N VAL A 45 4.35 -29.84 -25.54
CA VAL A 45 5.58 -29.79 -26.35
C VAL A 45 6.78 -29.36 -25.50
N ILE A 46 6.64 -28.33 -24.67
CA ILE A 46 7.71 -27.87 -23.77
C ILE A 46 8.07 -28.95 -22.74
N LYS A 47 7.07 -29.61 -22.14
CA LYS A 47 7.31 -30.72 -21.20
C LYS A 47 8.00 -31.91 -21.87
N GLN A 48 7.58 -32.24 -23.09
CA GLN A 48 8.19 -33.32 -23.87
C GLN A 48 9.65 -33.00 -24.22
N PHE A 49 9.93 -31.79 -24.70
CA PHE A 49 11.30 -31.33 -24.94
C PHE A 49 12.17 -31.42 -23.68
N ALA A 50 11.65 -30.99 -22.54
CA ALA A 50 12.34 -31.03 -21.25
C ALA A 50 12.67 -32.48 -20.80
N ASN A 51 11.81 -33.43 -21.14
CA ASN A 51 12.02 -34.86 -20.87
C ASN A 51 13.02 -35.48 -21.85
N ASP A 52 12.94 -35.14 -23.14
CA ASP A 52 13.79 -35.70 -24.19
C ASP A 52 15.24 -35.18 -24.10
N LYS A 53 15.42 -33.91 -23.70
CA LYS A 53 16.71 -33.22 -23.67
C LYS A 53 16.95 -32.46 -22.37
N PRO A 54 17.01 -33.14 -21.21
CA PRO A 54 17.07 -32.48 -19.90
C PRO A 54 18.34 -31.65 -19.68
N PHE A 55 19.46 -32.04 -20.29
CA PHE A 55 20.77 -31.37 -20.13
C PHE A 55 21.11 -30.39 -21.25
N HIS A 56 20.18 -30.13 -22.17
CA HIS A 56 20.40 -29.14 -23.22
C HIS A 56 20.47 -27.73 -22.61
N LYS A 57 21.52 -26.98 -22.95
CA LYS A 57 21.73 -25.63 -22.45
C LYS A 57 21.04 -24.62 -23.35
N ILE A 58 20.15 -23.82 -22.77
CA ILE A 58 19.43 -22.75 -23.46
C ILE A 58 19.97 -21.43 -22.90
N TYR A 59 20.67 -20.66 -23.74
CA TYR A 59 21.22 -19.38 -23.34
C TYR A 59 20.17 -18.28 -23.40
N LYS A 60 20.28 -17.29 -22.52
CA LYS A 60 19.35 -16.15 -22.46
C LYS A 60 19.20 -15.43 -23.80
N LEU A 61 20.32 -15.23 -24.51
CA LEU A 61 20.38 -14.53 -25.80
C LEU A 61 19.60 -15.22 -26.92
N VAL A 62 19.43 -16.54 -26.85
CA VAL A 62 18.76 -17.34 -27.90
C VAL A 62 17.40 -17.85 -27.46
N LEU A 63 16.96 -17.53 -26.24
CA LEU A 63 15.71 -18.05 -25.67
C LEU A 63 14.49 -17.70 -26.53
N ASP A 64 14.41 -16.45 -27.01
CA ASP A 64 13.29 -15.98 -27.82
C ASP A 64 13.18 -16.76 -29.14
N GLN A 65 14.30 -16.90 -29.86
CA GLN A 65 14.36 -17.68 -31.09
C GLN A 65 14.08 -19.16 -30.83
N PHE A 66 14.66 -19.72 -29.76
CA PHE A 66 14.46 -21.11 -29.39
C PHE A 66 12.99 -21.44 -29.09
N LEU A 67 12.28 -20.56 -28.37
CA LEU A 67 10.85 -20.76 -28.09
C LEU A 67 9.99 -20.51 -29.32
N ASP A 68 10.35 -19.57 -30.18
CA ASP A 68 9.66 -19.35 -31.45
C ASP A 68 9.76 -20.59 -32.35
N ASP A 69 10.95 -21.18 -32.46
CA ASP A 69 11.16 -22.43 -33.21
C ASP A 69 10.40 -23.62 -32.59
N LEU A 70 10.28 -23.66 -31.25
CA LEU A 70 9.66 -24.78 -30.54
C LEU A 70 8.12 -24.72 -30.53
N ILE A 71 7.55 -23.54 -30.29
CA ILE A 71 6.10 -23.36 -30.03
C ILE A 71 5.48 -22.15 -30.76
N GLY A 72 6.26 -21.41 -31.56
CA GLY A 72 5.81 -20.22 -32.29
C GLY A 72 5.44 -19.05 -31.38
N VAL A 73 6.09 -18.90 -30.23
CA VAL A 73 5.87 -17.80 -29.28
C VAL A 73 7.20 -17.41 -28.66
N THR A 74 7.53 -16.13 -28.61
CA THR A 74 8.74 -15.64 -27.95
C THR A 74 8.54 -15.48 -26.44
N PHE A 75 9.61 -15.56 -25.66
CA PHE A 75 9.55 -15.30 -24.22
C PHE A 75 9.14 -13.85 -23.94
N THR A 76 9.63 -12.91 -24.75
CA THR A 76 9.25 -11.50 -24.67
C THR A 76 7.74 -11.29 -24.85
N GLN A 77 7.10 -12.04 -25.77
CA GLN A 77 5.63 -11.99 -25.92
C GLN A 77 4.91 -12.53 -24.68
N LEU A 78 5.37 -13.66 -24.13
CA LEU A 78 4.80 -14.25 -22.90
C LEU A 78 4.85 -13.27 -21.72
N VAL A 79 5.98 -12.60 -21.54
CA VAL A 79 6.17 -11.60 -20.48
C VAL A 79 5.38 -10.32 -20.77
N ALA A 80 5.21 -9.93 -22.04
CA ALA A 80 4.41 -8.76 -22.40
C ALA A 80 2.90 -8.93 -22.12
N THR A 81 2.38 -10.17 -22.11
CA THR A 81 0.99 -10.46 -21.69
C THR A 81 0.74 -10.23 -20.20
N ASP A 82 1.78 -10.10 -19.38
CA ASP A 82 1.69 -9.65 -17.98
C ASP A 82 1.28 -8.17 -17.84
N LYS A 83 1.03 -7.46 -18.96
CA LYS A 83 0.34 -6.16 -18.99
C LYS A 83 -0.98 -6.16 -18.23
N ASN A 84 -1.62 -7.31 -18.02
CA ASN A 84 -2.83 -7.40 -17.22
C ASN A 84 -2.61 -7.04 -15.74
N ASP A 85 -1.42 -7.32 -15.16
CA ASP A 85 -1.10 -6.91 -13.79
C ASP A 85 -0.91 -5.37 -13.73
N ASP A 86 -0.16 -4.79 -14.70
CA ASP A 86 -0.01 -3.33 -14.81
C ASP A 86 -1.37 -2.65 -15.06
N MET A 87 -2.24 -3.26 -15.89
CA MET A 87 -3.57 -2.74 -16.19
C MET A 87 -4.49 -2.80 -14.96
N LYS A 88 -4.40 -3.87 -14.17
CA LYS A 88 -5.15 -4.02 -12.92
C LYS A 88 -4.69 -3.03 -11.85
N GLU A 89 -3.38 -2.79 -11.74
CA GLU A 89 -2.86 -1.74 -10.84
C GLU A 89 -3.36 -0.35 -11.27
N LYS A 90 -3.32 -0.06 -12.57
CA LYS A 90 -3.85 1.19 -13.12
C LYS A 90 -5.37 1.32 -12.91
N GLU A 91 -6.12 0.23 -13.01
CA GLU A 91 -7.55 0.22 -12.75
C GLU A 91 -7.86 0.49 -11.26
N GLN A 92 -7.08 -0.07 -10.34
CA GLN A 92 -7.16 0.25 -8.91
C GLN A 92 -6.80 1.72 -8.62
N GLU A 93 -5.79 2.25 -9.30
CA GLU A 93 -5.41 3.66 -9.19
C GLU A 93 -6.54 4.59 -9.67
N ILE A 94 -7.19 4.26 -10.80
CA ILE A 94 -8.36 4.99 -11.33
C ILE A 94 -9.51 4.95 -10.32
N LEU A 95 -9.80 3.79 -9.72
CA LEU A 95 -10.85 3.67 -8.70
C LEU A 95 -10.58 4.56 -7.49
N ARG A 96 -9.36 4.53 -6.96
CA ARG A 96 -8.94 5.38 -5.84
C ARG A 96 -9.01 6.88 -6.18
N LEU A 97 -8.62 7.27 -7.39
CA LEU A 97 -8.74 8.65 -7.84
C LEU A 97 -10.19 9.10 -7.98
N ASN A 98 -11.06 8.23 -8.50
CA ASN A 98 -12.50 8.51 -8.57
C ASN A 98 -13.13 8.66 -7.18
N GLU A 99 -12.76 7.83 -6.21
CA GLU A 99 -13.20 7.99 -4.82
C GLU A 99 -12.78 9.34 -4.24
N LYS A 100 -11.54 9.77 -4.49
CA LYS A 100 -11.05 11.09 -4.07
C LYS A 100 -11.80 12.24 -4.75
N ILE A 101 -12.04 12.14 -6.06
CA ILE A 101 -12.80 13.14 -6.81
C ILE A 101 -14.21 13.27 -6.23
N ASN A 102 -14.88 12.15 -5.96
CA ASN A 102 -16.20 12.16 -5.34
C ASN A 102 -16.19 12.76 -3.94
N TYR A 103 -15.20 12.41 -3.12
CA TYR A 103 -15.02 13.02 -1.80
C TYR A 103 -14.87 14.55 -1.87
N TYR A 104 -14.05 15.06 -2.80
CA TYR A 104 -13.89 16.51 -2.97
C TYR A 104 -15.13 17.19 -3.53
N LYS A 105 -15.88 16.53 -4.42
CA LYS A 105 -17.18 17.04 -4.92
C LYS A 105 -18.19 17.20 -3.78
N GLU A 106 -18.32 16.17 -2.94
CA GLU A 106 -19.21 16.23 -1.76
C GLU A 106 -18.78 17.35 -0.80
N LYS A 107 -17.48 17.49 -0.55
CA LYS A 107 -16.95 18.57 0.30
C LYS A 107 -17.21 19.96 -0.28
N PHE A 108 -17.07 20.12 -1.60
CA PHE A 108 -17.35 21.38 -2.28
C PHE A 108 -18.83 21.75 -2.21
N GLU A 109 -19.73 20.77 -2.42
CA GLU A 109 -21.18 20.98 -2.32
C GLU A 109 -21.60 21.42 -0.91
N ILE A 110 -20.96 20.90 0.13
CA ILE A 110 -21.19 21.34 1.52
C ILE A 110 -20.76 22.80 1.70
N ILE A 111 -19.56 23.16 1.25
CA ILE A 111 -19.04 24.53 1.36
C ILE A 111 -19.93 25.52 0.58
N GLU A 112 -20.40 25.13 -0.60
CA GLU A 112 -21.29 25.97 -1.41
C GLU A 112 -22.63 26.22 -0.70
N LYS A 113 -23.20 25.19 -0.06
CA LYS A 113 -24.42 25.33 0.76
C LYS A 113 -24.19 26.24 1.97
N GLU A 114 -23.07 26.09 2.66
CA GLU A 114 -22.69 26.96 3.78
C GLU A 114 -22.51 28.41 3.33
N PHE A 115 -21.78 28.64 2.23
CA PHE A 115 -21.58 29.96 1.67
C PHE A 115 -22.89 30.63 1.27
N LYS A 116 -23.78 29.89 0.58
CA LYS A 116 -25.12 30.39 0.20
C LYS A 116 -25.96 30.73 1.43
N PHE A 117 -25.91 29.87 2.45
CA PHE A 117 -26.57 30.11 3.72
C PHE A 117 -26.09 31.44 4.33
N TYR A 118 -24.77 31.63 4.48
CA TYR A 118 -24.19 32.86 5.01
C TYR A 118 -24.59 34.10 4.20
N LYS A 119 -24.54 34.01 2.87
CA LYS A 119 -24.93 35.11 1.98
C LYS A 119 -26.39 35.50 2.21
N GLU A 120 -27.31 34.54 2.26
CA GLU A 120 -28.74 34.80 2.51
C GLU A 120 -29.00 35.36 3.91
N THR A 121 -28.25 34.92 4.93
CA THR A 121 -28.41 35.45 6.30
C THR A 121 -27.94 36.89 6.40
N VAL A 122 -26.80 37.22 5.78
CA VAL A 122 -26.23 38.58 5.77
C VAL A 122 -27.12 39.55 4.98
N GLU A 123 -27.63 39.13 3.81
CA GLU A 123 -28.50 39.96 2.98
C GLU A 123 -29.85 40.26 3.66
N LYS A 124 -30.45 39.29 4.36
CA LYS A 124 -31.68 39.52 5.14
C LYS A 124 -31.46 40.51 6.30
N ARG A 125 -30.31 40.46 6.97
CA ARG A 125 -30.00 41.31 8.13
C ARG A 125 -29.67 42.76 7.76
N SER A 126 -29.21 43.00 6.53
CA SER A 126 -29.04 44.36 5.98
C SER A 126 -30.36 45.16 5.97
N ARG A 127 -31.51 44.49 6.13
CA ARG A 127 -32.83 45.12 6.22
C ARG A 127 -33.36 45.36 7.65
N ASP A 128 -32.96 44.56 8.65
CA ASP A 128 -33.66 44.52 9.96
C ASP A 128 -32.83 44.93 11.21
N GLY A 129 -31.54 45.27 11.08
CA GLY A 129 -30.82 46.08 12.09
C GLY A 129 -30.58 45.51 13.51
N SER A 130 -30.79 44.20 13.76
CA SER A 130 -30.54 43.57 15.08
C SER A 130 -29.35 42.60 15.04
N SER A 131 -28.37 42.81 15.93
CA SER A 131 -27.01 42.21 15.87
C SER A 131 -26.75 41.05 16.85
N SER A 132 -27.61 40.76 17.83
CA SER A 132 -27.29 39.80 18.90
C SER A 132 -27.80 38.37 18.70
N ASP A 133 -28.75 38.13 17.79
CA ASP A 133 -29.29 36.79 17.52
C ASP A 133 -28.39 35.93 16.61
N VAL A 134 -27.30 36.53 16.11
CA VAL A 134 -26.40 35.94 15.12
C VAL A 134 -25.66 34.71 15.65
N ASP A 135 -25.14 34.82 16.86
CA ASP A 135 -24.33 33.76 17.47
C ASP A 135 -25.20 32.55 17.84
N ASN A 136 -26.43 32.80 18.26
CA ASN A 136 -27.39 31.74 18.62
C ASN A 136 -27.84 30.95 17.38
N GLU A 137 -28.09 31.61 16.25
CA GLU A 137 -28.52 30.94 15.03
C GLU A 137 -27.40 30.08 14.42
N PHE A 138 -26.16 30.56 14.46
CA PHE A 138 -24.99 29.78 14.04
C PHE A 138 -24.81 28.53 14.91
N ILE A 139 -24.88 28.67 16.23
CA ILE A 139 -24.77 27.53 17.17
C ILE A 139 -25.87 26.50 16.90
N ILE A 140 -27.12 26.93 16.69
CA ILE A 140 -28.24 26.02 16.41
C ILE A 140 -28.00 25.24 15.11
N ILE A 141 -27.45 25.88 14.09
CA ILE A 141 -27.20 25.25 12.79
C ILE A 141 -26.03 24.26 12.88
N GLU A 142 -24.94 24.63 13.54
CA GLU A 142 -23.79 23.74 13.74
C GLU A 142 -24.19 22.53 14.59
N CYS A 143 -25.00 22.72 15.63
CA CYS A 143 -25.57 21.63 16.41
C CYS A 143 -26.43 20.69 15.55
N ARG A 144 -27.30 21.23 14.68
CA ARG A 144 -28.14 20.41 13.76
C ARG A 144 -27.28 19.62 12.78
N LYS A 145 -26.21 20.22 12.26
CA LYS A 145 -25.25 19.57 11.37
C LYS A 145 -24.56 18.38 12.05
N GLN A 146 -24.03 18.59 13.26
CA GLN A 146 -23.41 17.51 14.05
C GLN A 146 -24.40 16.39 14.36
N LEU A 147 -25.65 16.72 14.67
CA LEU A 147 -26.70 15.73 14.93
C LEU A 147 -27.01 14.87 13.69
N ALA A 148 -27.00 15.47 12.50
CA ALA A 148 -27.20 14.75 11.24
C ALA A 148 -26.01 13.83 10.89
N GLU A 149 -24.78 14.29 11.13
CA GLU A 149 -23.57 13.49 10.93
C GLU A 149 -23.53 12.28 11.88
N GLN A 150 -23.82 12.49 13.16
CA GLN A 150 -23.94 11.41 14.14
C GLN A 150 -25.05 10.42 13.77
N SER A 151 -26.20 10.90 13.30
CA SER A 151 -27.30 10.03 12.84
C SER A 151 -26.88 9.16 11.65
N LYS A 152 -26.12 9.71 10.69
CA LYS A 152 -25.58 8.96 9.54
C LYS A 152 -24.57 7.91 9.98
N LEU A 153 -23.70 8.24 10.93
CA LEU A 153 -22.73 7.30 11.52
C LEU A 153 -23.45 6.13 12.20
N ILE A 154 -24.47 6.41 13.01
CA ILE A 154 -25.29 5.39 13.67
C ILE A 154 -25.95 4.46 12.65
N ALA A 155 -26.53 5.02 11.58
CA ALA A 155 -27.14 4.22 10.51
C ALA A 155 -26.11 3.30 9.81
N ASN A 156 -24.89 3.79 9.58
CA ASN A 156 -23.82 2.97 9.01
C ASN A 156 -23.37 1.86 9.96
N LEU A 157 -23.19 2.16 11.25
CA LEU A 157 -22.85 1.16 12.26
C LEU A 157 -23.93 0.09 12.40
N GLN A 158 -25.20 0.47 12.37
CA GLN A 158 -26.32 -0.48 12.36
C GLN A 158 -26.30 -1.39 11.13
N LYS A 159 -25.94 -0.86 9.95
CA LYS A 159 -25.74 -1.69 8.74
C LYS A 159 -24.60 -2.69 8.94
N TYR A 160 -23.47 -2.29 9.50
CA TYR A 160 -22.37 -3.22 9.79
C TYR A 160 -22.76 -4.31 10.77
N VAL A 161 -23.46 -3.96 11.85
CA VAL A 161 -23.96 -4.93 12.85
C VAL A 161 -24.96 -5.91 12.22
N ASN A 162 -25.94 -5.42 11.47
CA ASN A 162 -26.92 -6.29 10.81
C ASN A 162 -26.29 -7.18 9.74
N ASN A 163 -25.33 -6.67 8.96
CA ASN A 163 -24.64 -7.46 7.95
C ASN A 163 -23.74 -8.55 8.57
N ASN A 164 -23.12 -8.26 9.72
CA ASN A 164 -22.32 -9.24 10.46
C ASN A 164 -23.18 -10.33 11.13
N ASN A 165 -24.36 -9.97 11.65
CA ASN A 165 -25.30 -10.93 12.24
C ASN A 165 -25.89 -11.91 11.20
N ASN A 166 -26.05 -11.48 9.95
CA ASN A 166 -26.50 -12.34 8.85
C ASN A 166 -25.42 -13.35 8.40
N HIS A 167 -24.14 -13.08 8.65
CA HIS A 167 -23.06 -14.05 8.43
C HIS A 167 -22.90 -15.05 9.58
N ALA A 168 -23.28 -14.69 10.80
CA ALA A 168 -23.22 -15.58 11.97
C ALA A 168 -24.32 -16.66 11.97
N THR A 169 -25.47 -16.43 11.34
CA THR A 169 -26.63 -17.35 11.37
C THR A 169 -26.75 -18.30 10.18
N ARG A 170 -25.87 -18.22 9.16
CA ARG A 170 -25.93 -19.08 7.97
C ARG A 170 -24.91 -20.24 7.94
N ASN A 171 -24.23 -20.51 9.06
CA ASN A 171 -23.24 -21.59 9.18
C ASN A 171 -23.56 -22.64 10.29
N SER A 172 -24.83 -22.87 10.64
CA SER A 172 -25.22 -23.94 11.59
C SER A 172 -25.53 -25.29 10.92
N GLY A 173 -25.20 -25.47 9.63
CA GLY A 173 -25.68 -26.62 8.84
C GLY A 173 -24.64 -27.42 8.07
N ILE A 174 -23.34 -27.34 8.35
CA ILE A 174 -22.35 -28.27 7.80
C ILE A 174 -21.31 -28.60 8.86
N LYS A 175 -21.49 -29.75 9.54
CA LYS A 175 -20.43 -30.43 10.28
C LYS A 175 -19.40 -30.96 9.27
N GLN A 176 -18.52 -30.09 8.80
CA GLN A 176 -17.23 -30.52 8.26
C GLN A 176 -16.19 -30.22 9.31
N THR A 177 -15.69 -31.31 9.89
CA THR A 177 -14.42 -31.40 10.61
C THR A 177 -13.31 -30.83 9.72
N LYS A 178 -13.11 -29.51 9.76
CA LYS A 178 -11.84 -28.88 9.40
C LYS A 178 -10.87 -29.17 10.53
N GLU A 179 -10.24 -30.35 10.46
CA GLU A 179 -8.99 -30.56 11.18
C GLU A 179 -8.02 -29.45 10.74
N SER A 180 -7.53 -28.70 11.72
CA SER A 180 -6.63 -27.58 11.47
C SER A 180 -5.33 -28.14 10.88
N ILE A 181 -5.11 -27.90 9.59
CA ILE A 181 -3.85 -28.16 8.86
C ILE A 181 -2.66 -27.33 9.43
N LEU A 182 -2.91 -26.48 10.42
CA LEU A 182 -1.83 -25.88 11.20
C LEU A 182 -1.22 -26.93 12.13
N ASN A 183 -0.04 -27.40 11.71
CA ASN A 183 0.88 -28.21 12.47
C ASN A 183 0.92 -27.74 13.95
N PRO A 184 0.67 -28.60 14.95
CA PRO A 184 0.57 -28.22 16.36
C PRO A 184 1.78 -27.40 16.86
N ASN A 185 2.95 -27.59 16.25
CA ASN A 185 4.16 -26.83 16.53
C ASN A 185 4.03 -25.32 16.22
N ILE A 186 3.20 -24.92 15.25
CA ILE A 186 2.99 -23.52 14.88
C ILE A 186 2.17 -22.79 15.95
N LYS A 187 1.20 -23.45 16.59
CA LYS A 187 0.40 -22.84 17.66
C LYS A 187 1.27 -22.51 18.87
N SER A 188 2.15 -23.42 19.26
CA SER A 188 3.11 -23.17 20.35
C SER A 188 4.09 -22.04 20.02
N PHE A 189 4.53 -21.93 18.75
CA PHE A 189 5.42 -20.84 18.32
C PHE A 189 4.75 -19.47 18.40
N ILE A 190 3.50 -19.34 17.97
CA ILE A 190 2.75 -18.06 18.04
C ILE A 190 2.58 -17.59 19.49
N ILE A 191 2.27 -18.53 20.41
CA ILE A 191 2.14 -18.21 21.83
C ILE A 191 3.49 -17.75 22.41
N LEU A 192 4.58 -18.44 22.08
CA LEU A 192 5.92 -18.07 22.53
C LEU A 192 6.32 -16.68 22.02
N CYS A 193 6.08 -16.38 20.73
CA CYS A 193 6.32 -15.06 20.15
C CYS A 193 5.52 -13.97 20.87
N GLY A 194 4.25 -14.23 21.18
CA GLY A 194 3.40 -13.29 21.94
C GLY A 194 3.98 -12.96 23.32
N ILE A 195 4.43 -13.97 24.07
CA ILE A 195 5.04 -13.79 25.40
C ILE A 195 6.35 -13.00 25.28
N THR A 196 7.19 -13.30 24.29
CA THR A 196 8.45 -12.57 24.08
C THR A 196 8.21 -11.10 23.75
N LEU A 197 7.17 -10.78 22.96
CA LEU A 197 6.84 -9.41 22.59
C LEU A 197 6.37 -8.61 23.81
N ILE A 198 5.56 -9.22 24.68
CA ILE A 198 5.11 -8.59 25.93
C ILE A 198 6.31 -8.29 26.85
N LEU A 199 7.25 -9.23 26.98
CA LEU A 199 8.47 -9.03 27.78
C LEU A 199 9.33 -7.88 27.24
N VAL A 200 9.46 -7.75 25.91
CA VAL A 200 10.18 -6.63 25.28
C VAL A 200 9.51 -5.30 25.58
N VAL A 201 8.17 -5.22 25.51
CA VAL A 201 7.43 -3.99 25.83
C VAL A 201 7.61 -3.60 27.30
N ILE A 202 7.56 -4.56 28.22
CA ILE A 202 7.80 -4.32 29.66
C ILE A 202 9.23 -3.81 29.88
N LEU A 203 10.23 -4.41 29.23
CA LEU A 203 11.63 -3.99 29.35
C LEU A 203 11.83 -2.57 28.80
N LEU A 204 11.24 -2.25 27.65
CA LEU A 204 11.26 -0.89 27.09
C LEU A 204 10.60 0.13 28.02
N TYR A 205 9.50 -0.25 28.69
CA TYR A 205 8.86 0.60 29.68
C TYR A 205 9.78 0.90 30.87
N TYR A 206 10.48 -0.11 31.41
CA TYR A 206 11.46 0.09 32.49
C TYR A 206 12.66 0.95 32.06
N VAL A 207 13.15 0.77 30.84
CA VAL A 207 14.21 1.61 30.29
C VAL A 207 13.73 3.06 30.15
N PHE A 208 12.51 3.26 29.64
CA PHE A 208 11.93 4.58 29.51
C PHE A 208 11.75 5.28 30.86
N THR A 209 11.21 4.59 31.87
CA THR A 209 11.05 5.17 33.21
C THR A 209 12.40 5.47 33.86
N ALA A 210 13.40 4.58 33.73
CA ALA A 210 14.76 4.82 34.21
C ALA A 210 15.42 6.04 33.56
N ILE A 211 15.24 6.22 32.25
CA ILE A 211 15.72 7.40 31.50
C ILE A 211 14.99 8.67 31.97
N THR A 212 13.67 8.62 32.17
CA THR A 212 12.93 9.80 32.63
C THR A 212 13.31 10.20 34.06
N TRP A 213 13.62 9.23 34.93
CA TRP A 213 14.03 9.50 36.30
C TRP A 213 15.47 10.04 36.39
N SER A 214 16.38 9.56 35.53
CA SER A 214 17.76 10.05 35.48
C SER A 214 17.93 11.41 34.79
N ASN A 215 16.94 11.87 34.03
CA ASN A 215 16.97 13.17 33.35
C ASN A 215 16.46 14.35 34.19
N ILE A 216 16.11 14.13 35.47
CA ILE A 216 15.62 15.21 36.36
C ILE A 216 16.76 16.14 36.80
N ASP A 217 18.01 15.70 36.81
CA ASP A 217 19.16 16.54 37.16
C ASP A 217 20.18 16.62 36.02
N GLY A 218 19.95 17.56 35.10
CA GLY A 218 21.01 18.24 34.35
C GLY A 218 21.60 17.53 33.13
N THR A 219 21.28 18.07 31.95
CA THR A 219 21.92 17.88 30.63
C THR A 219 21.57 16.58 29.87
N SER A 220 20.43 16.65 29.17
CA SER A 220 19.78 15.49 28.56
C SER A 220 20.47 14.97 27.29
N PHE A 221 20.76 13.67 27.27
CA PHE A 221 21.13 12.93 26.06
C PHE A 221 20.06 13.04 24.96
N ILE A 222 18.80 13.26 25.36
CA ILE A 222 17.67 13.50 24.45
C ILE A 222 17.85 14.79 23.66
N SER A 223 18.39 15.86 24.26
CA SER A 223 18.70 17.08 23.49
C SER A 223 19.70 16.78 22.37
N ARG A 224 20.73 15.97 22.64
CA ARG A 224 21.73 15.58 21.63
C ARG A 224 21.13 14.72 20.51
N ILE A 225 20.18 13.82 20.83
CA ILE A 225 19.46 13.04 19.82
C ILE A 225 18.54 13.94 18.98
N VAL A 226 17.81 14.86 19.61
CA VAL A 226 16.93 15.80 18.91
C VAL A 226 17.74 16.71 17.97
N TRP A 227 18.89 17.21 18.41
CA TRP A 227 19.80 17.96 17.54
C TRP A 227 20.35 17.10 16.39
N ASN A 228 20.79 15.86 16.66
CA ASN A 228 21.27 14.96 15.59
C ASN A 228 20.20 14.60 14.56
N VAL A 229 18.95 14.39 14.99
CA VAL A 229 17.83 14.08 14.08
C VAL A 229 17.44 15.32 13.27
N HIS A 230 17.45 16.49 13.90
CA HIS A 230 17.23 17.76 13.21
C HIS A 230 18.33 18.01 12.15
N ASP A 231 19.60 17.80 12.50
CA ASP A 231 20.73 17.98 11.59
C ASP A 231 20.74 16.94 10.45
N PHE A 232 20.35 15.69 10.73
CA PHE A 232 20.19 14.67 9.68
C PHE A 232 19.03 14.95 8.72
N SER A 233 17.92 15.51 9.24
CA SER A 233 16.76 15.89 8.43
C SER A 233 17.05 17.10 7.52
N THR A 234 17.85 18.04 8.02
CA THR A 234 18.19 19.27 7.29
C THR A 234 19.34 19.09 6.30
N SER A 235 20.28 18.16 6.53
CA SER A 235 21.43 17.98 5.63
C SER A 235 21.09 17.39 4.25
N ASN A 236 19.97 16.67 4.12
CA ASN A 236 19.59 16.02 2.86
C ASN A 236 18.73 16.88 1.92
N ASN A 237 18.27 18.08 2.32
CA ASN A 237 17.35 18.87 1.51
C ASN A 237 17.70 20.34 1.30
N TYR A 238 18.79 20.86 1.88
CA TYR A 238 19.24 22.23 1.56
C TYR A 238 20.13 22.23 0.31
N LYS A 239 19.50 22.29 -0.87
CA LYS A 239 20.15 22.90 -2.03
C LYS A 239 20.14 24.41 -1.80
N MET A 240 21.27 24.96 -1.39
CA MET A 240 21.49 26.39 -1.25
C MET A 240 21.07 27.07 -2.56
N SER A 241 20.10 27.99 -2.50
CA SER A 241 19.63 28.67 -3.71
C SER A 241 20.70 29.64 -4.20
N GLU A 242 20.72 29.97 -5.49
CA GLU A 242 21.65 30.98 -6.01
C GLU A 242 21.54 32.33 -5.26
N GLN A 243 20.35 32.66 -4.75
CA GLN A 243 20.13 33.87 -3.95
C GLN A 243 20.84 33.83 -2.59
N ASP A 244 20.94 32.65 -1.96
CA ASP A 244 21.65 32.50 -0.69
C ASP A 244 23.16 32.60 -0.88
N ILE A 245 23.67 32.14 -2.02
CA ILE A 245 25.09 32.26 -2.41
C ILE A 245 25.42 33.73 -2.70
N GLU A 246 24.56 34.45 -3.42
CA GLU A 246 24.75 35.87 -3.73
C GLU A 246 24.71 36.75 -2.46
N ALA A 247 23.79 36.45 -1.53
CA ALA A 247 23.72 37.13 -0.24
C ALA A 247 24.98 36.88 0.62
N TYR A 248 25.48 35.64 0.62
CA TYR A 248 26.72 35.28 1.33
C TYR A 248 27.93 36.03 0.78
N ASN A 249 28.13 36.02 -0.55
CA ASN A 249 29.25 36.71 -1.19
C ASN A 249 29.21 38.23 -0.94
N LYS A 250 28.01 38.82 -0.93
CA LYS A 250 27.83 40.25 -0.64
C LYS A 250 28.23 40.64 0.78
N ILE A 251 28.01 39.76 1.76
CA ILE A 251 28.36 40.03 3.16
C ILE A 251 29.85 39.83 3.42
N PHE A 252 30.45 38.81 2.80
CA PHE A 252 31.85 38.44 3.06
C PHE A 252 32.86 39.03 2.05
N GLY A 253 32.38 39.74 1.02
CA GLY A 253 33.23 40.49 0.09
C GLY A 253 34.12 39.60 -0.78
N ILE A 254 33.63 38.43 -1.15
CA ILE A 254 34.25 37.52 -2.14
C ILE A 254 33.66 37.78 -3.51
#